data_AF-A0A7S1MTX1-F1
#
_entry.id   AF-A0A7S1MTX1-F1
#
_cell.length_a   1.000
_cell.length_b   1.000
_cell.length_c   1.000
_cell.angle_alpha   90.00
_cell.angle_beta   90.00
_cell.angle_gamma   90.00
#
_symmetry.space_group_name_H-M   'P 1'
#
loop_
_entity.id
_entity.type
_entity.pdbx_description
1 polymer ?
#
loop_
_entity_poly.entity_id
_entity_poly.type
_entity_poly.pdbx_seq_one_letter_code
_entity_poly.pdbx_strand_id
1 'polypeptide(L)'
;PGHMDENKADGGHRPEPPPEPLPSGSRRFSGLSEEELAELADKSEETAKEKKEREAAERKQKLKEYGGSVSLCKLLSLADPLELCMLAIAIIGAIGHGAAQPLVCLSFGNFVDALSTAQLSTVDLYSYIDKISGIAIEFSLIAVGVMVAGTIQGIGFPWFAEKQLRKMRLIYLDATLHRDVSWYDMHDCGAFATEMADDLARYEEGFGNLLGASVMS
;
A
#
# COMPACT_ATOMS: atom_id res chain seq x y z
N PRO A 1 -51.43 13.63 69.09
CA PRO A 1 -50.17 13.69 69.87
C PRO A 1 -48.95 13.63 68.93
N GLY A 2 -48.17 14.72 68.87
CA GLY A 2 -46.89 14.85 68.15
C GLY A 2 -47.02 15.58 66.80
N HIS A 3 -46.89 16.92 66.77
CA HIS A 3 -45.67 17.72 66.45
C HIS A 3 -45.17 17.50 65.00
N MET A 4 -45.34 18.50 64.10
CA MET A 4 -44.32 19.48 63.63
C MET A 4 -42.99 18.81 63.26
N ASP A 5 -42.42 18.98 62.07
CA ASP A 5 -41.83 20.25 61.65
C ASP A 5 -41.72 20.43 60.14
N GLU A 6 -41.74 21.71 59.78
CA GLU A 6 -41.34 22.30 58.51
C GLU A 6 -39.94 21.85 58.07
N ASN A 7 -39.78 21.51 56.79
CA ASN A 7 -38.58 21.96 56.08
C ASN A 7 -38.84 22.07 54.58
N LYS A 8 -39.39 23.23 54.19
CA LYS A 8 -39.43 23.70 52.81
C LYS A 8 -38.25 24.64 52.65
N ALA A 9 -37.12 24.14 52.14
CA ALA A 9 -35.95 24.95 51.83
C ALA A 9 -35.43 24.62 50.42
N ASP A 10 -35.70 25.58 49.54
CA ASP A 10 -34.79 26.11 48.52
C ASP A 10 -34.33 25.18 47.38
N GLY A 11 -35.14 25.17 46.31
CA GLY A 11 -34.71 24.79 44.96
C GLY A 11 -33.81 25.87 44.36
N GLY A 12 -32.59 25.97 44.88
CA GLY A 12 -31.52 26.80 44.30
C GLY A 12 -30.94 26.12 43.07
N HIS A 13 -31.33 26.61 41.89
CA HIS A 13 -30.71 26.27 40.61
C HIS A 13 -29.30 26.88 40.58
N ARG A 14 -28.31 26.14 41.08
CA ARG A 14 -26.90 26.51 41.00
C ARG A 14 -26.45 26.25 39.55
N PRO A 15 -25.97 27.24 38.79
CA PRO A 15 -25.46 26.98 37.45
C PRO A 15 -24.25 26.05 37.56
N GLU A 16 -24.26 24.97 36.79
CA GLU A 16 -23.12 24.07 36.68
C GLU A 16 -21.88 24.89 36.25
N PRO A 17 -20.70 24.67 36.86
CA PRO A 17 -19.48 25.31 36.40
C PRO A 17 -19.23 24.90 34.93
N PRO A 18 -18.72 25.82 34.08
CA PRO A 18 -18.47 25.51 32.68
C PRO A 18 -17.56 24.29 32.57
N PRO A 19 -17.80 23.40 31.58
CA PRO A 19 -17.00 22.20 31.40
C PRO A 19 -15.52 22.57 31.32
N GLU A 20 -14.70 21.94 32.15
CA GLU A 20 -13.25 22.10 32.09
C GLU A 20 -12.81 21.86 30.64
N PRO A 21 -11.95 22.73 30.07
CA PRO A 21 -11.45 22.50 28.73
C PRO A 21 -10.73 21.16 28.71
N LEU A 22 -11.20 20.25 27.84
CA LEU A 22 -10.56 18.97 27.58
C LEU A 22 -9.05 19.19 27.47
N PRO A 23 -8.21 18.41 28.15
CA PRO A 23 -6.77 18.59 28.08
C PRO A 23 -6.34 18.50 26.61
N SER A 24 -5.98 19.65 26.04
CA SER A 24 -5.42 19.72 24.69
C SER A 24 -4.18 18.82 24.68
N GLY A 25 -4.20 17.76 23.89
CA GLY A 25 -3.13 16.76 23.80
C GLY A 25 -1.74 17.32 23.50
N SER A 26 -1.62 18.62 23.17
CA SER A 26 -0.33 19.32 22.99
C SER A 26 0.43 19.65 24.28
N ARG A 27 -0.19 19.63 25.47
CA ARG A 27 0.52 19.91 26.74
C ARG A 27 1.19 18.68 27.37
N ARG A 28 1.19 17.53 26.68
CA ARG A 28 1.86 16.31 27.18
C ARG A 28 3.35 16.23 26.81
N PHE A 29 3.81 17.11 25.92
CA PHE A 29 5.19 17.09 25.42
C PHE A 29 5.99 18.37 25.68
N SER A 30 5.38 19.39 26.31
CA SER A 30 6.01 20.71 26.50
C SER A 30 6.96 20.81 27.71
N GLY A 31 7.29 19.69 28.36
CA GLY A 31 8.14 19.66 29.56
C GLY A 31 9.05 18.43 29.66
N LEU A 32 9.19 17.67 28.58
CA LEU A 32 10.14 16.55 28.50
C LEU A 32 11.51 17.12 28.08
N SER A 33 12.58 16.77 28.80
CA SER A 33 13.93 17.10 28.34
C SER A 33 14.22 16.40 27.01
N GLU A 34 15.16 16.91 26.20
CA GLU A 34 15.54 16.25 24.93
C GLU A 34 15.99 14.79 25.15
N GLU A 35 16.49 14.47 26.36
CA GLU A 35 16.86 13.12 26.78
C GLU A 35 15.64 12.20 26.96
N GLU A 36 14.55 12.67 27.58
CA GLU A 36 13.32 11.87 27.76
C GLU A 36 12.58 11.64 26.42
N LEU A 37 12.67 12.60 25.48
CA LEU A 37 12.17 12.44 24.12
C LEU A 37 12.99 11.41 23.32
N ALA A 38 14.31 11.40 23.49
CA ALA A 38 15.19 10.40 22.88
C ALA A 38 14.95 9.00 23.48
N GLU A 39 14.73 8.89 24.78
CA GLU A 39 14.43 7.62 25.46
C GLU A 39 13.06 7.06 25.04
N LEU A 40 12.05 7.91 24.87
CA LEU A 40 10.73 7.51 24.36
C LEU A 40 10.79 7.06 22.88
N ALA A 41 11.62 7.73 22.07
CA ALA A 41 11.84 7.34 20.68
C ALA A 41 12.54 5.98 20.58
N ASP A 42 13.61 5.77 21.35
CA ASP A 42 14.36 4.49 21.39
C ASP A 42 13.46 3.33 21.85
N LYS A 43 12.66 3.57 22.89
CA LYS A 43 11.68 2.59 23.39
C LYS A 43 10.57 2.28 22.39
N SER A 44 10.17 3.25 21.57
CA SER A 44 9.20 3.06 20.49
C SER A 44 9.78 2.30 19.30
N GLU A 45 11.07 2.47 19.00
CA GLU A 45 11.80 1.70 18.00
C GLU A 45 12.03 0.26 18.45
N GLU A 46 12.38 0.06 19.72
CA GLU A 46 12.58 -1.27 20.33
C GLU A 46 11.26 -2.07 20.34
N THR A 47 10.15 -1.46 20.76
CA THR A 47 8.82 -2.11 20.68
C THR A 47 8.39 -2.38 19.24
N ALA A 48 8.72 -1.51 18.28
CA ALA A 48 8.45 -1.76 16.87
C ALA A 48 9.29 -2.93 16.32
N LYS A 49 10.53 -3.07 16.77
CA LYS A 49 11.45 -4.15 16.39
C LYS A 49 11.02 -5.49 16.97
N GLU A 50 10.68 -5.55 18.25
CA GLU A 50 10.14 -6.74 18.91
C GLU A 50 8.82 -7.19 18.26
N LYS A 51 7.95 -6.24 17.91
CA LYS A 51 6.71 -6.54 17.19
C LYS A 51 6.99 -7.17 15.81
N LYS A 52 7.93 -6.60 15.04
CA LYS A 52 8.35 -7.17 13.74
C LYS A 52 8.96 -8.56 13.88
N GLU A 53 9.77 -8.80 14.90
CA GLU A 53 10.38 -10.11 15.16
C GLU A 53 9.35 -11.16 15.56
N ARG A 54 8.37 -10.79 16.38
CA ARG A 54 7.24 -11.66 16.77
C ARG A 54 6.36 -12.01 15.59
N GLU A 55 6.00 -11.02 14.76
CA GLU A 55 5.25 -11.23 13.52
C GLU A 55 6.02 -12.12 12.53
N ALA A 56 7.34 -11.94 12.40
CA ALA A 56 8.19 -12.77 11.56
C ALA A 56 8.29 -14.22 12.09
N ALA A 57 8.33 -14.41 13.41
CA ALA A 57 8.35 -15.73 14.04
C ALA A 57 7.02 -16.47 13.83
N GLU A 58 5.89 -15.79 14.02
CA GLU A 58 4.55 -16.35 13.72
C GLU A 58 4.41 -16.71 12.24
N ARG A 59 4.87 -15.84 11.33
CA ARG A 59 4.89 -16.15 9.88
C ARG A 59 5.70 -17.41 9.57
N LYS A 60 6.88 -17.55 10.15
CA LYS A 60 7.74 -18.74 9.96
C LYS A 60 7.10 -20.01 10.51
N GLN A 61 6.37 -19.90 11.61
CA GLN A 61 5.66 -21.03 12.22
C GLN A 61 4.48 -21.47 11.34
N LYS A 62 3.64 -20.53 10.88
CA LYS A 62 2.59 -20.80 9.90
C LYS A 62 3.15 -21.39 8.61
N LEU A 63 4.26 -20.87 8.11
CA LEU A 63 4.91 -21.39 6.89
C LEU A 63 5.32 -22.86 7.02
N LYS A 64 5.75 -23.30 8.21
CA LYS A 64 6.08 -24.71 8.47
C LYS A 64 4.83 -25.59 8.54
N GLU A 65 3.74 -25.07 9.09
CA GLU A 65 2.45 -25.77 9.20
C GLU A 65 1.81 -26.01 7.82
N TYR A 66 1.86 -25.03 6.91
CA TYR A 66 1.32 -25.15 5.54
C TYR A 66 2.27 -25.86 4.55
N GLY A 67 3.35 -26.52 5.02
CA GLY A 67 4.24 -27.30 4.15
C GLY A 67 5.31 -26.50 3.39
N GLY A 68 5.59 -25.26 3.81
CA GLY A 68 6.66 -24.41 3.28
C GLY A 68 6.18 -23.38 2.24
N SER A 69 7.12 -22.61 1.69
CA SER A 69 6.82 -21.67 0.62
C SER A 69 6.62 -22.42 -0.71
N VAL A 70 5.52 -22.11 -1.39
CA VAL A 70 5.30 -22.57 -2.76
C VAL A 70 6.14 -21.68 -3.68
N SER A 71 6.91 -22.29 -4.58
CA SER A 71 7.64 -21.53 -5.60
C SER A 71 6.67 -20.76 -6.49
N LEU A 72 6.97 -19.49 -6.76
CA LEU A 72 6.19 -18.65 -7.69
C LEU A 72 6.04 -19.30 -9.06
N CYS A 73 7.03 -20.07 -9.52
CA CYS A 73 6.94 -20.82 -10.77
C CYS A 73 5.86 -21.91 -10.74
N LYS A 74 5.60 -22.51 -9.57
CA LYS A 74 4.56 -23.53 -9.41
C LYS A 74 3.15 -22.90 -9.32
N LEU A 75 3.07 -21.69 -8.76
CA LEU A 75 1.85 -20.86 -8.81
C LEU A 75 1.54 -20.37 -10.22
N LEU A 76 2.56 -19.94 -10.97
CA LEU A 76 2.43 -19.48 -12.35
C LEU A 76 2.28 -20.61 -13.38
N SER A 77 2.73 -21.83 -13.06
CA SER A 77 2.55 -23.03 -13.88
C SER A 77 1.07 -23.39 -14.12
N LEU A 78 0.17 -22.87 -13.30
CA LEU A 78 -1.28 -23.07 -13.44
C LEU A 78 -1.91 -22.09 -14.45
N ALA A 79 -1.16 -21.07 -14.88
CA ALA A 79 -1.62 -20.06 -15.83
C ALA A 79 -1.55 -20.58 -17.28
N ASP A 80 -2.49 -20.12 -18.11
CA ASP A 80 -2.48 -20.43 -19.54
C ASP A 80 -1.34 -19.67 -20.25
N PRO A 81 -0.82 -20.18 -21.38
CA PRO A 81 0.23 -19.49 -22.12
C PRO A 81 -0.17 -18.07 -22.57
N LEU A 82 -1.46 -17.83 -22.83
CA LEU A 82 -1.98 -16.50 -23.16
C LEU A 82 -1.93 -15.53 -21.96
N GLU A 83 -2.19 -16.03 -20.75
CA GLU A 83 -2.11 -15.24 -19.52
C GLU A 83 -0.65 -14.89 -19.20
N LEU A 84 0.27 -15.83 -19.46
CA LEU A 84 1.70 -15.61 -19.33
C LEU A 84 2.23 -14.57 -20.33
N CYS A 85 1.74 -14.56 -21.57
CA CYS A 85 2.08 -13.52 -22.54
C CYS A 85 1.62 -12.12 -22.09
N MET A 86 0.39 -12.01 -21.60
CA MET A 86 -0.15 -10.75 -21.05
C MET A 86 0.66 -10.28 -19.84
N LEU A 87 1.05 -11.19 -18.95
CA LEU A 87 1.92 -10.89 -17.82
C LEU A 87 3.31 -10.39 -18.26
N ALA A 88 3.91 -11.03 -19.27
CA ALA A 88 5.19 -10.59 -19.81
C ALA A 88 5.12 -9.17 -20.40
N ILE A 89 4.05 -8.85 -21.12
CA ILE A 89 3.80 -7.50 -21.66
C ILE A 89 3.65 -6.48 -20.52
N ALA A 90 2.92 -6.83 -19.46
CA ALA A 90 2.74 -5.97 -18.29
C ALA A 90 4.07 -5.69 -17.56
N ILE A 91 4.95 -6.70 -17.43
CA ILE A 91 6.29 -6.54 -16.85
C ILE A 91 7.14 -5.59 -17.69
N ILE A 92 7.15 -5.74 -19.02
CA ILE A 92 7.88 -4.84 -19.91
C ILE A 92 7.36 -3.40 -19.79
N GLY A 93 6.03 -3.22 -19.74
CA GLY A 93 5.40 -1.92 -19.50
C GLY A 93 5.81 -1.30 -18.16
N ALA A 94 5.89 -2.12 -17.11
CA ALA A 94 6.29 -1.66 -15.78
C ALA A 94 7.75 -1.22 -15.70
N ILE A 95 8.67 -1.94 -16.36
CA ILE A 95 10.07 -1.53 -16.48
C ILE A 95 10.18 -0.18 -17.20
N GLY A 96 9.45 -0.01 -18.30
CA GLY A 96 9.41 1.25 -19.05
C GLY A 96 8.85 2.42 -18.22
N HIS A 97 7.79 2.17 -17.45
CA HIS A 97 7.18 3.16 -16.56
C HIS A 97 8.11 3.56 -15.40
N GLY A 98 8.82 2.60 -14.79
CA GLY A 98 9.83 2.87 -13.76
C GLY A 98 11.03 3.66 -14.29
N ALA A 99 11.53 3.30 -15.47
CA ALA A 99 12.65 4.00 -16.13
C ALA A 99 12.28 5.42 -16.59
N ALA A 100 11.00 5.77 -16.67
CA ALA A 100 10.59 7.10 -17.09
C ALA A 100 10.86 8.19 -16.05
N GLN A 101 10.84 7.87 -14.74
CA GLN A 101 11.12 8.84 -13.69
C GLN A 101 12.52 9.48 -13.82
N PRO A 102 13.63 8.72 -13.94
CA PRO A 102 14.96 9.32 -14.14
C PRO A 102 15.07 10.04 -15.50
N LEU A 103 14.36 9.58 -16.52
CA LEU A 103 14.39 10.16 -17.87
C LEU A 103 13.73 11.56 -17.89
N VAL A 104 12.63 11.73 -17.16
CA VAL A 104 12.01 13.04 -16.91
C VAL A 104 12.96 13.97 -16.14
N CYS A 105 13.68 13.47 -15.15
CA CYS A 105 14.69 14.25 -14.42
C CYS A 105 15.83 14.74 -15.32
N LEU A 106 16.35 13.88 -16.21
CA LEU A 106 17.39 14.26 -17.18
C LEU A 106 16.90 15.33 -18.16
N SER A 107 15.68 15.16 -18.68
CA SER A 107 15.07 16.13 -19.59
C SER A 107 14.84 17.49 -18.92
N PHE A 108 14.46 17.47 -17.63
CA PHE A 108 14.33 18.68 -16.83
C PHE A 108 15.68 19.37 -16.59
N GLY A 109 16.76 18.62 -16.40
CA GLY A 109 18.13 19.17 -16.36
C GLY A 109 18.48 19.94 -17.64
N ASN A 110 18.25 19.32 -18.80
CA ASN A 110 18.48 19.96 -20.10
C ASN A 110 17.63 21.24 -20.28
N PHE A 111 16.39 21.23 -19.78
CA PHE A 111 15.52 22.41 -19.78
C PHE A 111 16.08 23.54 -18.91
N VAL A 112 16.53 23.25 -17.69
CA VAL A 112 17.13 24.25 -16.80
C VAL A 112 18.43 24.81 -17.38
N ASP A 113 19.28 23.98 -18.00
CA ASP A 113 20.51 24.42 -18.67
C ASP A 113 20.21 25.35 -19.86
N ALA A 114 19.17 25.05 -20.64
CA ALA A 114 18.70 25.91 -21.72
C ALA A 114 18.21 27.29 -21.22
N LEU A 115 17.56 27.33 -20.05
CA LEU A 115 17.15 28.58 -19.40
C LEU A 115 18.35 29.38 -18.87
N SER A 116 19.31 28.72 -18.23
CA SER A 116 20.49 29.37 -17.64
C SER A 116 21.37 30.03 -18.71
N THR A 117 21.59 29.33 -19.84
CA THR A 117 22.38 29.87 -20.95
C THR A 117 21.75 31.09 -21.60
N ALA A 118 20.41 31.20 -21.59
CA ALA A 118 19.68 32.36 -22.08
C ALA A 118 19.79 33.60 -21.18
N GLN A 119 20.05 33.41 -19.89
CA GLN A 119 20.27 34.51 -18.95
C GLN A 119 21.70 35.05 -18.99
N LEU A 120 22.69 34.19 -19.22
CA LEU A 120 24.12 34.55 -19.15
C LEU A 120 24.67 35.12 -20.46
N SER A 121 24.08 34.75 -21.59
CA SER A 121 24.58 35.08 -22.92
C SER A 121 23.52 35.88 -23.69
N THR A 122 23.92 36.93 -24.43
CA THR A 122 23.06 37.59 -25.43
C THR A 122 22.90 36.67 -26.64
N VAL A 123 22.31 35.50 -26.45
CA VAL A 123 22.09 34.51 -27.51
C VAL A 123 21.01 35.01 -28.46
N ASP A 124 21.19 34.77 -29.75
CA ASP A 124 20.15 34.98 -30.75
C ASP A 124 18.85 34.26 -30.33
N LEU A 125 17.77 35.03 -30.22
CA LEU A 125 16.45 34.57 -29.78
C LEU A 125 15.96 33.34 -30.57
N TYR A 126 16.34 33.26 -31.85
CA TYR A 126 15.97 32.14 -32.74
C TYR A 126 16.58 30.80 -32.27
N SER A 127 17.85 30.78 -31.91
CA SER A 127 18.52 29.55 -31.43
C SER A 127 18.00 29.09 -30.07
N TYR A 128 17.58 30.04 -29.23
CA TYR A 128 16.98 29.73 -27.93
C TYR A 128 15.60 29.08 -28.06
N ILE A 129 14.72 29.65 -28.89
CA ILE A 129 13.37 29.11 -29.13
C ILE A 129 13.46 27.71 -29.75
N ASP A 130 14.40 27.50 -30.68
CA ASP A 130 14.62 26.20 -31.31
C ASP A 130 15.02 25.12 -30.30
N LYS A 131 15.94 25.43 -29.37
CA LYS A 131 16.35 24.52 -28.29
C LYS A 131 15.21 24.15 -27.34
N ILE A 132 14.42 25.14 -26.91
CA ILE A 132 13.28 24.89 -26.01
C ILE A 132 12.19 24.11 -26.73
N SER A 133 11.93 24.40 -28.02
CA SER A 133 10.97 23.65 -28.80
C SER A 133 11.38 22.19 -28.96
N GLY A 134 12.67 21.90 -29.13
CA GLY A 134 13.19 20.53 -29.15
C GLY A 134 12.93 19.80 -27.83
N ILE A 135 13.27 20.42 -26.71
CA ILE A 135 13.05 19.85 -25.37
C ILE A 135 11.55 19.64 -25.09
N ALA A 136 10.68 20.55 -25.53
CA ALA A 136 9.23 20.41 -25.38
C ALA A 136 8.67 19.21 -26.15
N ILE A 137 9.21 18.92 -27.35
CA ILE A 137 8.83 17.73 -28.13
C ILE A 137 9.28 16.45 -27.40
N GLU A 138 10.49 16.44 -26.83
CA GLU A 138 10.99 15.31 -26.03
C GLU A 138 10.07 15.02 -24.83
N PHE A 139 9.68 16.04 -24.07
CA PHE A 139 8.71 15.89 -22.97
C PHE A 139 7.37 15.32 -23.43
N SER A 140 6.87 15.77 -24.58
CA SER A 140 5.61 15.26 -25.14
C SER A 140 5.71 13.78 -25.50
N LEU A 141 6.81 13.35 -26.13
CA LEU A 141 7.05 11.94 -26.48
C LEU A 141 7.16 11.05 -25.23
N ILE A 142 7.89 11.51 -24.20
CA ILE A 142 8.02 10.78 -22.94
C ILE A 142 6.66 10.65 -22.26
N ALA A 143 5.87 11.71 -22.20
CA ALA A 143 4.54 11.69 -21.58
C ALA A 143 3.61 10.68 -22.24
N VAL A 144 3.58 10.64 -23.57
CA VAL A 144 2.78 9.66 -24.33
C VAL A 144 3.28 8.23 -24.06
N GLY A 145 4.60 8.02 -24.06
CA GLY A 145 5.21 6.72 -23.76
C GLY A 145 4.85 6.22 -22.36
N VAL A 146 4.94 7.07 -21.35
CA VAL A 146 4.57 6.77 -19.96
C VAL A 146 3.09 6.47 -19.83
N MET A 147 2.23 7.24 -20.50
CA MET A 147 0.78 7.01 -20.48
C MET A 147 0.42 5.64 -21.06
N VAL A 148 1.03 5.24 -22.17
CA VAL A 148 0.80 3.91 -22.77
C VAL A 148 1.39 2.80 -21.89
N ALA A 149 2.63 2.95 -21.42
CA ALA A 149 3.27 1.95 -20.56
C ALA A 149 2.51 1.76 -19.23
N GLY A 150 2.10 2.86 -18.60
CA GLY A 150 1.36 2.87 -17.35
C GLY A 150 -0.05 2.30 -17.49
N THR A 151 -0.74 2.53 -18.61
CA THR A 151 -2.06 1.92 -18.86
C THR A 151 -1.97 0.41 -19.09
N ILE A 152 -0.95 -0.05 -19.84
CA ILE A 152 -0.70 -1.49 -20.04
C ILE A 152 -0.39 -2.17 -18.70
N GLN A 153 0.49 -1.57 -17.90
CA GLN A 153 0.83 -2.07 -16.56
C GLN A 153 -0.41 -2.07 -15.64
N GLY A 154 -1.12 -0.95 -15.55
CA GLY A 154 -2.24 -0.76 -14.64
C GLY A 154 -3.43 -1.68 -14.91
N ILE A 155 -3.62 -2.12 -16.16
CA ILE A 155 -4.68 -3.07 -16.52
C ILE A 155 -4.15 -4.51 -16.53
N GLY A 156 -2.91 -4.73 -16.95
CA GLY A 156 -2.34 -6.06 -17.16
C GLY A 156 -2.18 -6.89 -15.89
N PHE A 157 -1.67 -6.29 -14.81
CA PHE A 157 -1.47 -7.00 -13.53
C PHE A 157 -2.77 -7.41 -12.84
N PRO A 158 -3.76 -6.50 -12.65
CA PRO A 158 -5.05 -6.89 -12.08
C PRO A 158 -5.80 -7.91 -12.93
N TRP A 159 -5.79 -7.76 -14.25
CA TRP A 159 -6.44 -8.72 -15.15
C TRP A 159 -5.85 -10.13 -15.03
N PHE A 160 -4.52 -10.24 -14.94
CA PHE A 160 -3.84 -11.51 -14.71
C PHE A 160 -4.19 -12.10 -13.34
N ALA A 161 -4.16 -11.28 -12.28
CA ALA A 161 -4.49 -11.69 -10.92
C ALA A 161 -5.92 -12.23 -10.82
N GLU A 162 -6.92 -11.54 -11.38
CA GLU A 162 -8.33 -11.97 -11.38
C GLU A 162 -8.54 -13.31 -12.09
N LYS A 163 -7.88 -13.51 -13.24
CA LYS A 163 -7.97 -14.77 -14.01
C LYS A 163 -7.43 -15.94 -13.20
N GLN A 164 -6.26 -15.74 -12.61
CA GLN A 164 -5.59 -16.76 -11.82
C GLN A 164 -6.36 -17.07 -10.53
N LEU A 165 -6.89 -16.04 -9.88
CA LEU A 165 -7.73 -16.16 -8.68
C LEU A 165 -8.98 -17.00 -8.95
N ARG A 166 -9.62 -16.82 -10.11
CA ARG A 166 -10.81 -17.59 -10.49
C ARG A 166 -10.49 -19.08 -10.64
N LYS A 167 -9.34 -19.43 -11.22
CA LYS A 167 -8.89 -20.82 -11.35
C LYS A 167 -8.60 -21.43 -9.98
N MET A 168 -7.93 -20.69 -9.10
CA MET A 168 -7.66 -21.11 -7.73
C MET A 168 -8.96 -21.38 -6.95
N ARG A 169 -9.95 -20.49 -7.07
CA ARG A 169 -11.29 -20.68 -6.46
C ARG A 169 -11.96 -21.96 -6.92
N LEU A 170 -11.89 -22.29 -8.22
CA LEU A 170 -12.50 -23.50 -8.76
C LEU A 170 -11.82 -24.77 -8.25
N ILE A 171 -10.49 -24.84 -8.32
CA ILE A 171 -9.71 -26.00 -7.84
C ILE A 171 -9.90 -26.18 -6.35
N TYR A 172 -9.94 -25.08 -5.59
CA TYR A 172 -10.16 -25.14 -4.16
C TYR A 172 -11.58 -25.63 -3.81
N LEU A 173 -12.61 -25.12 -4.49
CA LEU A 173 -13.99 -25.56 -4.26
C LEU A 173 -14.15 -27.04 -4.58
N ASP A 174 -13.57 -27.48 -5.69
CA ASP A 174 -13.54 -28.89 -6.10
C ASP A 174 -12.83 -29.76 -5.06
N ALA A 175 -11.64 -29.36 -4.60
CA ALA A 175 -10.88 -30.08 -3.58
C ALA A 175 -11.60 -30.12 -2.23
N THR A 176 -12.34 -29.06 -1.88
CA THR A 176 -13.12 -29.00 -0.64
C THR A 176 -14.27 -29.99 -0.72
N LEU A 177 -15.07 -29.97 -1.79
CA LEU A 177 -16.22 -30.87 -1.94
C LEU A 177 -15.86 -32.36 -1.91
N HIS A 178 -14.63 -32.73 -2.33
CA HIS A 178 -14.15 -34.12 -2.32
C HIS A 178 -13.51 -34.57 -0.99
N ARG A 179 -13.54 -33.74 0.06
CA ARG A 179 -12.93 -34.05 1.35
C ARG A 179 -13.80 -34.99 2.19
N ASP A 180 -13.18 -35.81 3.04
CA ASP A 180 -13.89 -36.79 3.87
C ASP A 180 -14.85 -36.14 4.90
N VAL A 181 -15.98 -36.81 5.20
CA VAL A 181 -16.96 -36.35 6.21
C VAL A 181 -16.31 -36.12 7.59
N SER A 182 -15.33 -36.95 7.97
CA SER A 182 -14.60 -36.77 9.23
C SER A 182 -13.80 -35.48 9.30
N TRP A 183 -13.43 -34.88 8.16
CA TRP A 183 -12.74 -33.59 8.13
C TRP A 183 -13.71 -32.43 8.42
N TYR A 184 -14.94 -32.54 7.90
CA TYR A 184 -16.02 -31.57 8.12
C TYR A 184 -16.51 -31.54 9.58
N ASP A 185 -16.45 -32.68 10.29
CA ASP A 185 -16.80 -32.72 11.71
C ASP A 185 -15.76 -32.04 12.62
N MET A 186 -14.52 -31.88 12.13
CA MET A 186 -13.41 -31.29 12.89
C MET A 186 -13.19 -29.80 12.60
N HIS A 187 -13.74 -29.28 11.48
CA HIS A 187 -13.51 -27.91 11.02
C HIS A 187 -14.84 -27.18 10.84
N ASP A 188 -14.93 -25.97 11.39
CA ASP A 188 -16.07 -25.10 11.09
C ASP A 188 -16.00 -24.64 9.63
N CYS A 189 -16.98 -25.06 8.83
CA CYS A 189 -17.08 -24.75 7.41
C CYS A 189 -17.17 -23.23 7.16
N GLY A 190 -17.81 -22.48 8.06
CA GLY A 190 -17.97 -21.03 7.93
C GLY A 190 -16.65 -20.28 8.13
N ALA A 191 -15.94 -20.60 9.21
CA ALA A 191 -14.61 -20.06 9.47
C ALA A 191 -13.61 -20.40 8.36
N PHE A 192 -13.61 -21.66 7.90
CA PHE A 192 -12.70 -22.13 6.84
C PHE A 192 -12.92 -21.42 5.50
N ALA A 193 -14.18 -21.25 5.06
CA ALA A 193 -14.49 -20.53 3.83
C ALA A 193 -14.05 -19.06 3.89
N THR A 194 -14.16 -18.44 5.07
CA THR A 194 -13.72 -17.05 5.31
C THR A 194 -12.19 -16.95 5.27
N GLU A 195 -11.48 -17.85 5.95
CA GLU A 195 -10.02 -17.90 5.94
C GLU A 195 -9.45 -18.04 4.52
N MET A 196 -10.06 -18.89 3.70
CA MET A 196 -9.68 -19.03 2.30
C MET A 196 -9.96 -17.77 1.48
N ALA A 197 -11.12 -17.13 1.68
CA ALA A 197 -11.43 -15.89 0.99
C ALA A 197 -10.39 -14.80 1.31
N ASP A 198 -9.94 -14.72 2.57
CA ASP A 198 -8.89 -13.82 3.01
C ASP A 198 -7.53 -14.15 2.36
N ASP A 199 -7.15 -15.44 2.30
CA ASP A 199 -5.90 -15.87 1.66
C ASP A 199 -5.89 -15.61 0.15
N LEU A 200 -7.03 -15.80 -0.51
CA LEU A 200 -7.23 -15.49 -1.92
C LEU A 200 -7.19 -13.96 -2.17
N ALA A 201 -7.78 -13.16 -1.30
CA ALA A 201 -7.71 -11.70 -1.38
C ALA A 201 -6.27 -11.20 -1.23
N ARG A 202 -5.50 -11.78 -0.29
CA ARG A 202 -4.06 -11.49 -0.12
C ARG A 202 -3.24 -11.89 -1.35
N TYR A 203 -3.61 -12.99 -2.00
CA TYR A 203 -2.95 -13.41 -3.25
C TYR A 203 -3.21 -12.40 -4.38
N GLU A 204 -4.46 -11.96 -4.55
CA GLU A 204 -4.85 -10.95 -5.54
C GLU A 204 -4.14 -9.62 -5.31
N GLU A 205 -4.11 -9.15 -4.05
CA GLU A 205 -3.43 -7.92 -3.67
C GLU A 205 -1.91 -8.01 -3.90
N GLY A 206 -1.32 -9.18 -3.60
CA GLY A 206 0.09 -9.47 -3.82
C GLY A 206 0.48 -9.43 -5.29
N PHE A 207 -0.28 -10.08 -6.16
CA PHE A 207 0.02 -10.16 -7.60
C PHE A 207 -0.41 -8.92 -8.40
N GLY A 208 -1.49 -8.24 -8.00
CA GLY A 208 -2.00 -7.05 -8.68
C GLY A 208 -1.24 -5.79 -8.28
N ASN A 209 -1.42 -5.36 -7.04
CA ASN A 209 -0.96 -4.05 -6.59
C ASN A 209 0.51 -4.05 -6.16
N LEU A 210 0.95 -5.13 -5.49
CA LEU A 210 2.32 -5.19 -4.93
C LEU A 210 3.38 -5.51 -5.97
N LEU A 211 3.15 -6.43 -6.93
CA LEU A 211 4.13 -6.70 -7.98
C LEU A 211 4.33 -5.51 -8.92
N GLY A 212 3.24 -4.81 -9.26
CA GLY A 212 3.30 -3.58 -10.05
C GLY A 212 4.10 -2.47 -9.35
N ALA A 213 3.86 -2.27 -8.05
CA ALA A 213 4.60 -1.31 -7.24
C ALA A 213 6.05 -1.74 -6.96
N SER A 214 6.29 -3.03 -6.75
CA SER A 214 7.62 -3.58 -6.45
C SER A 214 8.55 -3.60 -7.66
N VAL A 215 8.04 -3.69 -8.89
CA VAL A 215 8.85 -3.49 -10.11
C VAL A 215 9.21 -2.01 -10.30
N MET A 216 8.38 -1.10 -9.76
CA MET A 216 8.57 0.33 -9.92
C MET A 216 9.51 0.95 -8.87
N SER A 217 9.75 0.26 -7.75
CA SER A 217 10.62 0.73 -6.65
C SER A 217 12.06 0.25 -6.79
#